data_AF-A0AA35ZRJ4-F1
#
_entry.id   AF-A0AA35ZRJ4-F1
#
_cell.length_a   1.000
_cell.length_b   1.000
_cell.length_c   1.000
_cell.angle_alpha   90.00
_cell.angle_beta   90.00
_cell.angle_gamma   90.00
#
_symmetry.space_group_name_H-M   'P 1'
#
loop_
_entity.id
_entity.type
_entity.pdbx_description
1 polymer ?
#
loop_
_entity_poly.entity_id
_entity_poly.type
_entity_poly.pdbx_seq_one_letter_code
_entity_poly.pdbx_strand_id
1 'polypeptide(L)'
;MQNNFGRVIRMIKLDGLRSLIKTPDFDGIPNLERFIVEGSSLLEEIHPSFGRLEKLVCVHIQNCENLKMVPPITRSKKLKTLVFSACRSFNNFLPHNMNHTGVWFFSGCLRKLVLSNCSLTDGDINSAAGWELPNLLELNLQENGFVRLDFSLLLLPQLKCLDIRYCKDLVELSELPLSIAVVLADGCFSLESFGDISNCKWLWKVTLTGNHKLGPLVCDMLLNSMLLGNAKHYFISINLSGIDIWSGPSVVWINWVKACNMTLPHDWYNHFSGILMFVRSEDLHMGINISIKQGLDEDFQSQIWQESDETPDPEYQETCVGYVSFSSLRHTRCLNSTYNIISFSFGTEDLYGNGNRFRAVLIPKDYDPMQTTKVTTDWLDFWDEEDDSKKTFRIRHDLNSSIEILWRTWV
;
A
#
# COMPACT_ATOMS: atom_id res chain seq x y z
N MET A 1 -45.87 -24.15 -9.82
CA MET A 1 -44.40 -24.15 -10.02
C MET A 1 -43.81 -23.19 -8.99
N GLN A 2 -43.08 -23.69 -7.99
CA GLN A 2 -42.29 -22.81 -7.12
C GLN A 2 -41.24 -22.14 -8.00
N ASN A 3 -41.27 -20.81 -8.05
CA ASN A 3 -40.42 -20.02 -8.93
C ASN A 3 -38.98 -20.09 -8.40
N ASN A 4 -38.21 -21.07 -8.89
CA ASN A 4 -36.83 -21.36 -8.46
C ASN A 4 -35.81 -20.30 -8.89
N PHE A 5 -36.25 -19.19 -9.50
CA PHE A 5 -35.40 -18.11 -9.98
C PHE A 5 -34.46 -17.56 -8.90
N GLY A 6 -34.93 -17.43 -7.66
CA GLY A 6 -34.08 -16.96 -6.56
C GLY A 6 -32.86 -17.85 -6.28
N ARG A 7 -32.92 -19.15 -6.60
CA ARG A 7 -31.78 -20.08 -6.40
C ARG A 7 -30.66 -19.89 -7.42
N VAL A 8 -30.89 -19.23 -8.56
CA VAL A 8 -29.83 -18.93 -9.52
C VAL A 8 -29.17 -17.58 -9.27
N ILE A 9 -29.76 -16.72 -8.44
CA ILE A 9 -29.20 -15.41 -8.08
C ILE A 9 -27.95 -15.61 -7.22
N ARG A 10 -26.84 -15.02 -7.68
CA ARG A 10 -25.54 -15.01 -6.98
C ARG A 10 -25.04 -13.61 -6.64
N MET A 11 -25.61 -12.58 -7.26
CA MET A 11 -25.24 -11.19 -7.03
C MET A 11 -26.51 -10.35 -6.92
N ILE A 12 -26.52 -9.44 -5.95
CA ILE A 12 -27.47 -8.33 -5.87
C ILE A 12 -26.68 -7.03 -5.74
N LYS A 13 -27.02 -6.05 -6.58
CA LYS A 13 -26.56 -4.67 -6.46
C LYS A 13 -27.77 -3.75 -6.27
N LEU A 14 -27.75 -2.96 -5.21
CA LEU A 14 -28.74 -1.93 -4.88
C LEU A 14 -28.03 -0.57 -4.97
N ASP A 15 -28.35 0.22 -5.99
CA ASP A 15 -27.61 1.44 -6.30
C ASP A 15 -28.54 2.64 -6.32
N GLY A 16 -28.22 3.65 -5.50
CA GLY A 16 -28.93 4.93 -5.47
C GLY A 16 -30.41 4.82 -5.08
N LEU A 17 -30.81 3.82 -4.28
CA LEU A 17 -32.21 3.61 -3.92
C LEU A 17 -32.67 4.63 -2.86
N ARG A 18 -33.16 5.77 -3.34
CA ARG A 18 -33.52 6.94 -2.53
C ARG A 18 -34.70 6.75 -1.58
N SER A 19 -35.42 5.63 -1.67
CA SER A 19 -36.58 5.33 -0.82
C SER A 19 -36.45 4.01 -0.06
N LEU A 20 -35.32 3.30 -0.21
CA LEU A 20 -35.14 2.02 0.46
C LEU A 20 -34.74 2.26 1.92
N ILE A 21 -35.69 2.02 2.84
CA ILE A 21 -35.44 2.13 4.29
C ILE A 21 -34.97 0.80 4.87
N LYS A 22 -35.49 -0.33 4.36
CA LYS A 22 -35.10 -1.68 4.76
C LYS A 22 -34.99 -2.58 3.55
N THR A 23 -34.03 -3.51 3.54
CA THR A 23 -34.00 -4.54 2.48
C THR A 23 -35.17 -5.51 2.63
N PRO A 24 -35.63 -6.16 1.53
CA PRO A 24 -36.48 -7.34 1.64
C PRO A 24 -35.72 -8.51 2.30
N ASP A 25 -36.44 -9.59 2.60
CA ASP A 25 -35.79 -10.82 3.06
C ASP A 25 -34.93 -11.49 1.98
N PHE A 26 -34.04 -12.36 2.43
CA PHE A 26 -33.05 -13.07 1.61
C PHE A 26 -33.32 -14.58 1.55
N ASP A 27 -34.46 -15.07 2.07
CA ASP A 27 -34.73 -16.51 2.16
C ASP A 27 -34.98 -17.13 0.78
N GLY A 28 -35.50 -16.33 -0.17
CA GLY A 28 -35.68 -16.73 -1.57
C GLY A 28 -34.37 -16.88 -2.35
N ILE A 29 -33.24 -16.36 -1.85
CA ILE A 29 -31.96 -16.25 -2.56
C ILE A 29 -30.79 -16.87 -1.77
N PRO A 30 -30.87 -18.17 -1.42
CA PRO A 30 -29.91 -18.83 -0.53
C PRO A 30 -28.50 -18.98 -1.13
N ASN A 31 -28.34 -18.77 -2.44
CA ASN A 31 -27.07 -18.91 -3.16
C ASN A 31 -26.36 -17.58 -3.41
N LEU A 32 -26.75 -16.50 -2.70
CA LEU A 32 -26.12 -15.20 -2.84
C LEU A 32 -24.64 -15.26 -2.44
N GLU A 33 -23.77 -14.82 -3.35
CA GLU A 33 -22.31 -14.76 -3.19
C GLU A 33 -21.83 -13.31 -3.06
N ARG A 34 -22.51 -12.35 -3.68
CA ARG A 34 -22.12 -10.93 -3.70
C ARG A 34 -23.31 -10.04 -3.37
N PHE A 35 -23.15 -9.19 -2.37
CA PHE A 35 -24.15 -8.18 -2.00
C PHE A 35 -23.52 -6.80 -2.02
N ILE A 36 -24.05 -5.92 -2.87
CA ILE A 36 -23.54 -4.57 -3.08
C ILE A 36 -24.66 -3.57 -2.82
N VAL A 37 -24.41 -2.58 -1.98
CA VAL A 37 -25.29 -1.43 -1.75
C VAL A 37 -24.47 -0.15 -1.89
N GLU A 38 -24.85 0.71 -2.81
CA GLU A 38 -24.18 1.98 -3.09
C GLU A 38 -25.20 3.12 -3.06
N GLY A 39 -24.86 4.24 -2.42
CA GLY A 39 -25.64 5.48 -2.51
C GLY A 39 -27.08 5.42 -2.00
N SER A 40 -27.41 4.43 -1.17
CA SER A 40 -28.74 4.25 -0.58
C SER A 40 -28.79 4.91 0.79
N SER A 41 -28.76 6.24 0.82
CA SER A 41 -28.57 7.03 2.05
C SER A 41 -29.70 6.91 3.09
N LEU A 42 -30.91 6.52 2.69
CA LEU A 42 -32.04 6.28 3.61
C LEU A 42 -32.10 4.84 4.15
N LEU A 43 -31.21 3.94 3.72
CA LEU A 43 -31.22 2.56 4.20
C LEU A 43 -30.82 2.53 5.68
N GLU A 44 -31.73 2.07 6.52
CA GLU A 44 -31.52 1.97 7.97
C GLU A 44 -31.22 0.53 8.42
N GLU A 45 -31.76 -0.48 7.72
CA GLU A 45 -31.69 -1.86 8.15
C GLU A 45 -31.52 -2.84 6.99
N ILE A 46 -30.58 -3.77 7.14
CA ILE A 46 -30.52 -5.00 6.34
C ILE A 46 -31.32 -6.09 7.06
N HIS A 47 -32.24 -6.73 6.33
CA HIS A 47 -33.16 -7.70 6.88
C HIS A 47 -32.42 -8.85 7.60
N PRO A 48 -32.85 -9.29 8.80
CA PRO A 48 -32.13 -10.29 9.62
C PRO A 48 -31.80 -11.62 8.94
N SER A 49 -32.60 -12.03 7.94
CA SER A 49 -32.34 -13.24 7.14
C SER A 49 -30.99 -13.20 6.43
N PHE A 50 -30.40 -12.01 6.21
CA PHE A 50 -29.08 -11.86 5.60
C PHE A 50 -27.99 -12.59 6.39
N GLY A 51 -28.06 -12.60 7.73
CA GLY A 51 -27.13 -13.35 8.58
C GLY A 51 -27.21 -14.87 8.43
N ARG A 52 -28.25 -15.40 7.76
CA ARG A 52 -28.40 -16.83 7.46
C ARG A 52 -27.68 -17.27 6.19
N LEU A 53 -27.18 -16.34 5.38
CA LEU A 53 -26.50 -16.66 4.14
C LEU A 53 -25.16 -17.36 4.43
N GLU A 54 -24.89 -18.45 3.71
CA GLU A 54 -23.71 -19.30 3.92
C GLU A 54 -22.67 -19.15 2.80
N LYS A 55 -23.09 -18.62 1.64
CA LYS A 55 -22.30 -18.57 0.41
C LYS A 55 -21.72 -17.19 0.09
N LEU A 56 -21.93 -16.18 0.94
CA LEU A 56 -21.37 -14.85 0.71
C LEU A 56 -19.84 -14.94 0.61
N VAL A 57 -19.33 -14.29 -0.42
CA VAL A 57 -17.91 -14.11 -0.73
C VAL A 57 -17.52 -12.64 -0.58
N CYS A 58 -18.41 -11.73 -0.98
CA CYS A 58 -18.17 -10.29 -0.93
C CYS A 58 -19.43 -9.54 -0.45
N VAL A 59 -19.24 -8.63 0.50
CA VAL A 59 -20.25 -7.66 0.94
C VAL A 59 -19.65 -6.26 0.81
N HIS A 60 -20.30 -5.39 0.04
CA HIS A 60 -19.88 -4.01 -0.20
C HIS A 60 -21.05 -3.09 0.11
N ILE A 61 -20.86 -2.20 1.08
CA ILE A 61 -21.85 -1.20 1.48
C ILE A 61 -21.14 0.15 1.50
N GLN A 62 -21.61 1.08 0.66
CA GLN A 62 -20.99 2.38 0.50
C GLN A 62 -22.03 3.50 0.46
N ASN A 63 -21.70 4.64 1.08
CA ASN A 63 -22.56 5.82 1.15
C ASN A 63 -23.97 5.49 1.72
N CYS A 64 -24.01 4.64 2.74
CA CYS A 64 -25.22 4.24 3.47
C CYS A 64 -25.19 4.84 4.88
N GLU A 65 -25.29 6.17 4.96
CA GLU A 65 -24.99 6.94 6.18
C GLU A 65 -25.92 6.63 7.36
N ASN A 66 -27.19 6.30 7.07
CA ASN A 66 -28.22 5.99 8.08
C ASN A 66 -28.30 4.50 8.45
N LEU A 67 -27.40 3.65 7.96
CA LEU A 67 -27.45 2.21 8.22
C LEU A 67 -27.12 1.91 9.69
N LYS A 68 -28.15 1.56 10.46
CA LYS A 68 -28.08 1.32 11.91
C LYS A 68 -28.11 -0.14 12.29
N MET A 69 -28.55 -1.02 11.39
CA MET A 69 -28.60 -2.46 11.66
C MET A 69 -28.12 -3.27 10.46
N VAL A 70 -27.04 -4.02 10.68
CA VAL A 70 -26.62 -5.14 9.82
C VAL A 70 -26.66 -6.39 10.69
N PRO A 71 -27.28 -7.51 10.26
CA PRO A 71 -27.28 -8.73 11.05
C PRO A 71 -25.90 -9.41 11.00
N PRO A 72 -25.47 -10.09 12.08
CA PRO A 72 -24.19 -10.78 12.13
C PRO A 72 -24.02 -11.79 10.98
N ILE A 73 -22.92 -11.67 10.24
CA ILE A 73 -22.62 -12.53 9.07
C ILE A 73 -21.84 -13.78 9.52
N THR A 74 -22.32 -14.45 10.58
CA THR A 74 -21.59 -15.54 11.26
C THR A 74 -21.59 -16.86 10.51
N ARG A 75 -22.54 -17.07 9.59
CA ARG A 75 -22.68 -18.35 8.85
C ARG A 75 -21.91 -18.38 7.52
N SER A 76 -21.45 -17.24 7.02
CA SER A 76 -20.76 -17.17 5.74
C SER A 76 -19.29 -17.57 5.85
N LYS A 77 -19.03 -18.88 5.76
CA LYS A 77 -17.69 -19.48 5.83
C LYS A 77 -16.83 -19.22 4.58
N LYS A 78 -17.31 -18.43 3.62
CA LYS A 78 -16.59 -18.09 2.38
C LYS A 78 -16.34 -16.60 2.21
N LEU A 79 -16.71 -15.78 3.21
CA LEU A 79 -16.60 -14.33 3.11
C LEU A 79 -15.13 -13.93 3.10
N LYS A 80 -14.67 -13.42 1.96
CA LYS A 80 -13.29 -12.97 1.73
C LYS A 80 -13.15 -11.46 1.81
N THR A 81 -14.18 -10.72 1.43
CA THR A 81 -14.15 -9.25 1.31
C THR A 81 -15.34 -8.63 2.01
N LEU A 82 -15.07 -7.69 2.91
CA LEU A 82 -16.07 -6.89 3.60
C LEU A 82 -15.71 -5.41 3.48
N VAL A 83 -16.59 -4.63 2.88
CA VAL A 83 -16.38 -3.21 2.62
C VAL A 83 -17.54 -2.41 3.21
N PHE A 84 -17.20 -1.52 4.14
CA PHE A 84 -18.02 -0.40 4.57
C PHE A 84 -17.26 0.89 4.28
N SER A 85 -17.88 1.78 3.52
CA SER A 85 -17.30 3.08 3.18
C SER A 85 -18.35 4.17 3.34
N ALA A 86 -18.00 5.27 3.99
CA ALA A 86 -18.94 6.36 4.31
C ALA A 86 -20.22 5.85 5.01
N CYS A 87 -20.04 4.93 5.96
CA CYS A 87 -21.11 4.34 6.78
C CYS A 87 -20.93 4.82 8.23
N ARG A 88 -21.40 6.03 8.54
CA ARG A 88 -21.08 6.74 9.80
C ARG A 88 -21.63 6.10 11.07
N SER A 89 -22.63 5.24 10.94
CA SER A 89 -23.22 4.50 12.07
C SER A 89 -22.53 3.15 12.32
N PHE A 90 -21.36 2.90 11.70
CA PHE A 90 -20.69 1.59 11.74
C PHE A 90 -20.19 1.21 13.14
N ASN A 91 -19.76 2.18 13.94
CA ASN A 91 -19.32 1.96 15.32
C ASN A 91 -20.37 1.25 16.21
N ASN A 92 -21.66 1.40 15.90
CA ASN A 92 -22.75 0.67 16.58
C ASN A 92 -22.67 -0.85 16.36
N PHE A 93 -21.96 -1.30 15.31
CA PHE A 93 -21.78 -2.72 15.01
C PHE A 93 -20.60 -3.35 15.74
N LEU A 94 -19.79 -2.54 16.45
CA LEU A 94 -18.61 -3.05 17.11
C LEU A 94 -18.95 -3.80 18.40
N PRO A 95 -18.12 -4.79 18.78
CA PRO A 95 -18.41 -5.70 19.89
C PRO A 95 -18.66 -5.03 21.24
N HIS A 96 -18.04 -3.88 21.51
CA HIS A 96 -18.15 -3.16 22.78
C HIS A 96 -19.43 -2.30 22.89
N ASN A 97 -20.12 -2.00 21.78
CA ASN A 97 -21.35 -1.19 21.74
C ASN A 97 -22.65 -2.03 21.75
N MET A 98 -22.54 -3.37 21.84
CA MET A 98 -23.69 -4.27 21.75
C MET A 98 -24.05 -4.92 23.11
N ASN A 99 -25.26 -4.65 23.60
CA ASN A 99 -25.79 -5.27 24.83
C ASN A 99 -26.31 -6.71 24.67
N HIS A 100 -26.36 -7.28 23.45
CA HIS A 100 -26.75 -8.68 23.25
C HIS A 100 -26.05 -9.27 22.01
N THR A 101 -25.39 -10.43 22.19
CA THR A 101 -24.77 -11.30 21.17
C THR A 101 -23.51 -10.77 20.45
N GLY A 102 -22.33 -11.00 21.06
CA GLY A 102 -21.05 -10.97 20.35
C GLY A 102 -21.01 -11.98 19.19
N VAL A 103 -20.13 -11.92 18.20
CA VAL A 103 -18.89 -11.20 17.98
C VAL A 103 -18.83 -10.97 16.47
N TRP A 104 -18.61 -9.74 16.02
CA TRP A 104 -18.38 -9.51 14.60
C TRP A 104 -16.97 -10.00 14.24
N PHE A 105 -16.83 -10.57 13.04
CA PHE A 105 -15.56 -10.94 12.39
C PHE A 105 -15.01 -12.37 12.56
N PHE A 106 -15.75 -13.36 13.07
CA PHE A 106 -15.31 -14.77 12.99
C PHE A 106 -15.42 -15.41 11.60
N SER A 107 -15.25 -14.65 10.51
CA SER A 107 -14.88 -15.29 9.25
C SER A 107 -13.38 -15.52 9.28
N GLY A 108 -12.97 -16.71 9.68
CA GLY A 108 -11.58 -17.18 9.47
C GLY A 108 -11.16 -17.16 7.99
N CYS A 109 -12.06 -16.83 7.06
CA CYS A 109 -11.79 -16.69 5.64
C CYS A 109 -11.64 -15.24 5.18
N LEU A 110 -11.88 -14.23 6.04
CA LEU A 110 -11.77 -12.82 5.65
C LEU A 110 -10.33 -12.50 5.26
N ARG A 111 -10.15 -11.84 4.12
CA ARG A 111 -8.85 -11.44 3.56
C ARG A 111 -8.73 -9.93 3.43
N LYS A 112 -9.83 -9.22 3.12
CA LYS A 112 -9.88 -7.77 2.94
C LYS A 112 -11.00 -7.16 3.75
N LEU A 113 -10.66 -6.20 4.60
CA LEU A 113 -11.58 -5.40 5.42
C LEU A 113 -11.36 -3.93 5.12
N VAL A 114 -12.40 -3.25 4.64
CA VAL A 114 -12.40 -1.81 4.38
C VAL A 114 -13.45 -1.16 5.26
N LEU A 115 -13.04 -0.21 6.09
CA LEU A 115 -13.86 0.56 7.01
C LEU A 115 -13.52 2.05 6.86
N SER A 116 -13.66 2.56 5.64
CA SER A 116 -13.33 3.94 5.29
C SER A 116 -14.43 4.90 5.74
N ASN A 117 -14.07 6.04 6.35
CA ASN A 117 -15.03 7.08 6.72
C ASN A 117 -16.23 6.52 7.52
N CYS A 118 -15.92 5.70 8.53
CA CYS A 118 -16.89 4.96 9.33
C CYS A 118 -17.09 5.56 10.73
N SER A 119 -16.51 6.75 10.98
CA SER A 119 -16.54 7.43 12.29
C SER A 119 -15.92 6.60 13.43
N LEU A 120 -14.89 5.81 13.09
CA LEU A 120 -14.11 5.05 14.07
C LEU A 120 -13.14 5.95 14.82
N THR A 121 -12.90 5.61 16.08
CA THR A 121 -12.02 6.29 17.03
C THR A 121 -11.10 5.27 17.74
N ASP A 122 -10.14 5.72 18.53
CA ASP A 122 -9.18 4.86 19.23
C ASP A 122 -9.87 3.77 20.06
N GLY A 123 -10.98 4.11 20.73
CA GLY A 123 -11.74 3.18 21.57
C GLY A 123 -12.36 2.03 20.78
N ASP A 124 -12.62 2.24 19.49
CA ASP A 124 -13.25 1.26 18.61
C ASP A 124 -12.30 0.14 18.18
N ILE A 125 -11.01 0.47 18.04
CA ILE A 125 -9.95 -0.46 17.67
C ILE A 125 -9.29 -1.07 18.91
N ASN A 126 -8.97 -0.24 19.91
CA ASN A 126 -8.19 -0.67 21.07
C ASN A 126 -9.01 -1.50 22.08
N SER A 127 -10.31 -1.72 21.84
CA SER A 127 -11.08 -2.71 22.59
C SER A 127 -10.68 -4.13 22.13
N ALA A 128 -9.87 -4.83 22.94
CA ALA A 128 -9.33 -6.17 22.62
C ALA A 128 -10.38 -7.23 22.22
N ALA A 129 -11.67 -7.02 22.54
CA ALA A 129 -12.74 -7.91 22.16
C ALA A 129 -13.18 -7.66 20.71
N GLY A 130 -12.68 -8.48 19.77
CA GLY A 130 -13.33 -8.75 18.47
C GLY A 130 -12.60 -8.34 17.19
N TRP A 131 -11.31 -7.99 17.28
CA TRP A 131 -10.41 -7.86 16.11
C TRP A 131 -9.54 -9.11 15.90
N GLU A 132 -10.13 -10.29 16.10
CA GLU A 132 -9.46 -11.58 15.86
C GLU A 132 -9.64 -12.01 14.41
N LEU A 133 -8.71 -11.59 13.55
CA LEU A 133 -8.79 -11.81 12.11
C LEU A 133 -7.54 -12.54 11.60
N PRO A 134 -7.43 -13.86 11.86
CA PRO A 134 -6.19 -14.62 11.68
C PRO A 134 -5.71 -14.74 10.22
N ASN A 135 -6.56 -14.45 9.24
CA ASN A 135 -6.23 -14.55 7.83
C ASN A 135 -6.39 -13.22 7.07
N LEU A 136 -6.59 -12.11 7.78
CA LEU A 136 -6.73 -10.80 7.13
C LEU A 136 -5.37 -10.39 6.53
N LEU A 137 -5.41 -9.98 5.27
CA LEU A 137 -4.24 -9.53 4.51
C LEU A 137 -4.26 -8.01 4.31
N GLU A 138 -5.45 -7.43 4.13
CA GLU A 138 -5.63 -6.01 3.84
C GLU A 138 -6.63 -5.38 4.82
N LEU A 139 -6.20 -4.30 5.46
CA LEU A 139 -7.01 -3.48 6.35
C LEU A 139 -6.97 -2.03 5.88
N ASN A 140 -8.14 -1.49 5.53
CA ASN A 140 -8.30 -0.08 5.16
C ASN A 140 -9.18 0.62 6.20
N LEU A 141 -8.63 1.66 6.79
CA LEU A 141 -9.16 2.47 7.89
C LEU A 141 -9.12 3.96 7.55
N GLN A 142 -8.99 4.32 6.27
CA GLN A 142 -8.85 5.71 5.82
C GLN A 142 -10.01 6.60 6.30
N GLU A 143 -9.76 7.91 6.41
CA GLU A 143 -10.76 8.94 6.75
C GLU A 143 -11.52 8.70 8.07
N ASN A 144 -10.88 8.08 9.07
CA ASN A 144 -11.46 7.94 10.42
C ASN A 144 -10.82 8.92 11.42
N GLY A 145 -11.44 9.04 12.60
CA GLY A 145 -11.08 9.99 13.65
C GLY A 145 -10.13 9.41 14.70
N PHE A 146 -9.10 8.69 14.26
CA PHE A 146 -8.09 8.14 15.17
C PHE A 146 -7.12 9.23 15.62
N VAL A 147 -6.72 9.18 16.89
CA VAL A 147 -5.63 9.96 17.48
C VAL A 147 -4.44 9.05 17.79
N ARG A 148 -4.68 7.83 18.26
CA ARG A 148 -3.67 6.80 18.51
C ARG A 148 -4.11 5.44 17.99
N LEU A 149 -3.32 4.86 17.10
CA LEU A 149 -3.52 3.51 16.58
C LEU A 149 -2.43 2.57 17.09
N ASP A 150 -2.82 1.69 18.01
CA ASP A 150 -1.95 0.65 18.57
C ASP A 150 -2.42 -0.72 18.11
N PHE A 151 -1.51 -1.49 17.51
CA PHE A 151 -1.79 -2.83 16.99
C PHE A 151 -1.42 -3.94 17.98
N SER A 152 -0.89 -3.61 19.17
CA SER A 152 -0.42 -4.59 20.16
C SER A 152 -1.50 -5.55 20.68
N LEU A 153 -2.76 -5.09 20.72
CA LEU A 153 -3.92 -5.87 21.15
C LEU A 153 -4.67 -6.55 19.98
N LEU A 154 -4.28 -6.29 18.73
CA LEU A 154 -4.98 -6.78 17.55
C LEU A 154 -4.36 -8.09 17.06
N LEU A 155 -5.17 -9.16 17.01
CA LEU A 155 -4.72 -10.47 16.52
C LEU A 155 -4.83 -10.56 14.99
N LEU A 156 -3.89 -9.88 14.33
CA LEU A 156 -3.80 -9.77 12.86
C LEU A 156 -2.48 -10.38 12.31
N PRO A 157 -2.19 -11.68 12.57
CA PRO A 157 -0.88 -12.28 12.32
C PRO A 157 -0.46 -12.31 10.84
N GLN A 158 -1.42 -12.20 9.91
CA GLN A 158 -1.16 -12.23 8.45
C GLN A 158 -1.35 -10.87 7.77
N LEU A 159 -1.53 -9.78 8.52
CA LEU A 159 -1.78 -8.47 7.92
C LEU A 159 -0.56 -8.00 7.11
N LYS A 160 -0.78 -7.74 5.82
CA LYS A 160 0.26 -7.32 4.87
C LYS A 160 0.13 -5.86 4.47
N CYS A 161 -1.09 -5.34 4.38
CA CYS A 161 -1.35 -3.98 3.92
C CYS A 161 -2.27 -3.24 4.90
N LEU A 162 -1.81 -2.07 5.33
CA LEU A 162 -2.55 -1.13 6.16
C LEU A 162 -2.72 0.19 5.40
N ASP A 163 -3.96 0.63 5.22
CA ASP A 163 -4.29 1.92 4.61
C ASP A 163 -5.02 2.79 5.64
N ILE A 164 -4.34 3.83 6.12
CA ILE A 164 -4.81 4.80 7.12
C ILE A 164 -4.82 6.23 6.55
N ARG A 165 -4.85 6.38 5.22
CA ARG A 165 -4.82 7.69 4.56
C ARG A 165 -5.90 8.61 5.10
N TYR A 166 -5.59 9.91 5.15
CA TYR A 166 -6.51 10.96 5.59
C TYR A 166 -7.09 10.79 7.00
N CYS A 167 -6.41 10.04 7.89
CA CYS A 167 -6.68 10.09 9.33
C CYS A 167 -6.01 11.34 9.93
N LYS A 168 -6.66 12.49 9.75
CA LYS A 168 -6.06 13.82 9.96
C LYS A 168 -5.63 14.11 11.40
N ASP A 169 -6.30 13.48 12.36
CA ASP A 169 -6.05 13.67 13.80
C ASP A 169 -5.07 12.65 14.38
N LEU A 170 -4.58 11.70 13.55
CA LEU A 170 -3.70 10.63 14.00
C LEU A 170 -2.34 11.20 14.39
N VAL A 171 -1.97 11.06 15.66
CA VAL A 171 -0.69 11.53 16.23
C VAL A 171 0.32 10.40 16.31
N GLU A 172 -0.12 9.19 16.63
CA GLU A 172 0.76 8.05 16.92
C GLU A 172 0.26 6.77 16.26
N LEU A 173 1.17 6.10 15.55
CA LEU A 173 1.01 4.75 15.02
C LEU A 173 2.06 3.85 15.65
N SER A 174 1.68 2.77 16.34
CA SER A 174 2.61 1.90 17.08
C SER A 174 2.33 0.40 16.90
N GLU A 175 3.35 -0.43 17.19
CA GLU A 175 3.27 -1.89 17.30
C GLU A 175 2.72 -2.61 16.05
N LEU A 176 3.10 -2.14 14.87
CA LEU A 176 2.65 -2.73 13.60
C LEU A 176 2.93 -4.25 13.55
N PRO A 177 2.02 -5.06 12.99
CA PRO A 177 2.23 -6.50 12.87
C PRO A 177 3.50 -6.85 12.09
N LEU A 178 4.22 -7.89 12.52
CA LEU A 178 5.49 -8.32 11.91
C LEU A 178 5.38 -8.74 10.42
N SER A 179 4.18 -9.10 9.99
CA SER A 179 3.86 -9.49 8.61
C SER A 179 3.58 -8.30 7.68
N ILE A 180 3.57 -7.07 8.22
CA ILE A 180 3.27 -5.86 7.45
C ILE A 180 4.29 -5.65 6.34
N ALA A 181 3.79 -5.29 5.17
CA ALA A 181 4.56 -5.09 3.95
C ALA A 181 4.29 -3.72 3.32
N VAL A 182 3.07 -3.20 3.47
CA VAL A 182 2.62 -1.93 2.91
C VAL A 182 1.91 -1.09 3.98
N VAL A 183 2.31 0.17 4.14
CA VAL A 183 1.59 1.16 4.95
C VAL A 183 1.31 2.41 4.10
N LEU A 184 0.04 2.78 3.96
CA LEU A 184 -0.39 3.99 3.26
C LEU A 184 -0.95 4.98 4.27
N ALA A 185 -0.29 6.12 4.44
CA ALA A 185 -0.58 7.12 5.47
C ALA A 185 -0.59 8.57 4.94
N ASP A 186 -0.74 8.73 3.63
CA ASP A 186 -0.92 10.04 2.98
C ASP A 186 -2.04 10.87 3.62
N GLY A 187 -1.79 12.15 3.85
CA GLY A 187 -2.76 13.07 4.43
C GLY A 187 -2.97 12.95 5.95
N CYS A 188 -2.11 12.21 6.66
CA CYS A 188 -2.07 12.17 8.13
C CYS A 188 -1.30 13.35 8.72
N PHE A 189 -1.90 14.55 8.68
CA PHE A 189 -1.22 15.82 9.01
C PHE A 189 -0.75 15.96 10.47
N SER A 190 -1.38 15.23 11.40
CA SER A 190 -1.02 15.30 12.82
C SER A 190 0.02 14.27 13.26
N LEU A 191 0.47 13.39 12.34
CA LEU A 191 1.30 12.24 12.70
C LEU A 191 2.68 12.70 13.16
N GLU A 192 3.04 12.33 14.40
CA GLU A 192 4.28 12.70 15.09
C GLU A 192 5.17 11.47 15.37
N SER A 193 4.58 10.28 15.46
CA SER A 193 5.31 9.03 15.75
C SER A 193 4.84 7.88 14.86
N PHE A 194 5.80 7.13 14.31
CA PHE A 194 5.59 5.94 13.47
C PHE A 194 5.97 4.62 14.18
N GLY A 195 6.13 4.66 15.52
CA GLY A 195 6.41 3.48 16.34
C GLY A 195 7.76 2.81 16.03
N ASP A 196 8.02 1.68 16.69
CA ASP A 196 9.19 0.84 16.37
C ASP A 196 8.89 -0.08 15.18
N ILE A 197 9.53 0.20 14.05
CA ILE A 197 9.44 -0.60 12.81
C ILE A 197 10.65 -1.50 12.58
N SER A 198 11.56 -1.61 13.54
CA SER A 198 12.79 -2.42 13.41
C SER A 198 12.53 -3.90 13.14
N ASN A 199 11.37 -4.39 13.59
CA ASN A 199 10.96 -5.78 13.42
C ASN A 199 10.09 -6.03 12.17
N CYS A 200 9.66 -4.98 11.45
CA CYS A 200 8.85 -5.08 10.23
C CYS A 200 9.71 -5.48 9.02
N LYS A 201 10.35 -6.66 9.06
CA LYS A 201 11.33 -7.11 8.06
C LYS A 201 10.78 -7.25 6.64
N TRP A 202 9.46 -7.27 6.47
CA TRP A 202 8.77 -7.40 5.18
C TRP A 202 8.26 -6.08 4.62
N LEU A 203 8.41 -4.98 5.38
CA LEU A 203 8.00 -3.66 4.94
C LEU A 203 8.79 -3.27 3.68
N TRP A 204 8.09 -2.98 2.59
CA TRP A 204 8.70 -2.58 1.32
C TRP A 204 8.03 -1.34 0.72
N LYS A 205 6.79 -1.01 1.13
CA LYS A 205 6.11 0.22 0.69
C LYS A 205 5.59 1.04 1.86
N VAL A 206 5.98 2.31 1.90
CA VAL A 206 5.39 3.30 2.81
C VAL A 206 5.09 4.58 2.05
N THR A 207 3.86 5.08 2.13
CA THR A 207 3.49 6.41 1.64
C THR A 207 3.03 7.28 2.78
N LEU A 208 3.60 8.47 2.88
CA LEU A 208 3.31 9.46 3.90
C LEU A 208 3.53 10.84 3.27
N THR A 209 2.64 11.18 2.35
CA THR A 209 2.62 12.47 1.67
C THR A 209 1.71 13.47 2.38
N GLY A 210 1.92 14.77 2.12
CA GLY A 210 1.31 15.88 2.85
C GLY A 210 2.06 16.31 4.11
N ASN A 211 1.65 17.44 4.68
CA ASN A 211 2.32 18.11 5.81
C ASN A 211 2.12 17.35 7.14
N HIS A 212 2.83 16.24 7.34
CA HIS A 212 2.92 15.54 8.62
C HIS A 212 3.92 16.21 9.56
N LYS A 213 3.93 15.80 10.85
CA LYS A 213 4.82 16.36 11.89
C LYS A 213 5.97 15.43 12.29
N LEU A 214 6.15 14.32 11.59
CA LEU A 214 7.25 13.38 11.83
C LEU A 214 8.61 14.08 11.69
N GLY A 215 9.55 13.71 12.57
CA GLY A 215 10.90 14.24 12.56
C GLY A 215 11.72 13.80 11.33
N PRO A 216 12.85 14.48 11.05
CA PRO A 216 13.64 14.24 9.84
C PRO A 216 14.24 12.84 9.74
N LEU A 217 14.38 12.13 10.88
CA LEU A 217 14.99 10.80 10.95
C LEU A 217 14.05 9.66 10.54
N VAL A 218 12.75 9.92 10.31
CA VAL A 218 11.79 8.85 9.97
C VAL A 218 12.17 8.16 8.67
N CYS A 219 12.72 8.88 7.69
CA CYS A 219 13.17 8.28 6.44
C CYS A 219 14.34 7.33 6.67
N ASP A 220 15.36 7.73 7.43
CA ASP A 220 16.51 6.89 7.73
C ASP A 220 16.08 5.63 8.49
N MET A 221 15.14 5.77 9.43
CA MET A 221 14.56 4.65 10.18
C MET A 221 13.84 3.66 9.25
N LEU A 222 12.98 4.16 8.35
CA LEU A 222 12.27 3.36 7.36
C LEU A 222 13.24 2.65 6.42
N LEU A 223 14.18 3.40 5.84
CA LEU A 223 15.15 2.87 4.89
C LEU A 223 16.05 1.80 5.53
N ASN A 224 16.53 2.04 6.75
CA ASN A 224 17.33 1.06 7.49
C ASN A 224 16.54 -0.21 7.79
N SER A 225 15.29 -0.10 8.22
CA SER A 225 14.41 -1.27 8.45
C SER A 225 14.24 -2.10 7.17
N MET A 226 13.95 -1.43 6.05
CA MET A 226 13.66 -2.12 4.77
C MET A 226 14.92 -2.72 4.11
N LEU A 227 16.08 -2.07 4.20
CA LEU A 227 17.34 -2.56 3.63
C LEU A 227 18.01 -3.66 4.48
N LEU A 228 17.82 -3.64 5.80
CA LEU A 228 18.30 -4.70 6.70
C LEU A 228 17.31 -5.87 6.80
N GLY A 229 16.04 -5.64 6.44
CA GLY A 229 15.00 -6.64 6.42
C GLY A 229 15.07 -7.62 5.26
N ASN A 230 14.05 -8.48 5.19
CA ASN A 230 13.86 -9.44 4.10
C ASN A 230 13.41 -8.75 2.80
N ALA A 231 12.84 -7.53 2.90
CA ALA A 231 12.42 -6.70 1.78
C ALA A 231 13.56 -6.31 0.82
N LYS A 232 14.84 -6.37 1.24
CA LYS A 232 16.02 -6.08 0.40
C LYS A 232 16.15 -6.92 -0.88
N HIS A 233 15.44 -8.06 -0.91
CA HIS A 233 15.35 -8.94 -2.09
C HIS A 233 14.24 -8.56 -3.07
N TYR A 234 13.52 -7.47 -2.78
CA TYR A 234 12.36 -6.98 -3.51
C TYR A 234 12.55 -5.50 -3.88
N PHE A 235 11.57 -4.94 -4.59
CA PHE A 235 11.51 -3.51 -4.83
C PHE A 235 10.98 -2.78 -3.59
N ILE A 236 11.60 -1.66 -3.24
CA ILE A 236 11.16 -0.82 -2.11
C ILE A 236 10.70 0.53 -2.66
N SER A 237 9.62 1.07 -2.11
CA SER A 237 9.10 2.40 -2.42
C SER A 237 8.71 3.15 -1.15
N ILE A 238 9.35 4.28 -0.91
CA ILE A 238 9.01 5.18 0.20
C ILE A 238 8.64 6.53 -0.42
N ASN A 239 7.52 7.11 -0.01
CA ASN A 239 7.12 8.45 -0.42
C ASN A 239 6.86 9.30 0.83
N LEU A 240 7.57 10.42 0.99
CA LEU A 240 7.60 11.25 2.19
C LEU A 240 7.62 12.73 1.83
N SER A 241 6.93 13.57 2.60
CA SER A 241 6.99 15.03 2.45
C SER A 241 7.95 15.68 3.44
N GLY A 242 8.58 16.78 3.06
CA GLY A 242 9.24 17.69 4.01
C GLY A 242 10.49 17.13 4.72
N ILE A 243 11.07 16.03 4.24
CA ILE A 243 12.32 15.46 4.77
C ILE A 243 13.48 15.76 3.84
N ASP A 244 14.53 16.36 4.40
CA ASP A 244 15.78 16.59 3.71
C ASP A 244 16.68 15.35 3.81
N ILE A 245 16.51 14.39 2.90
CA ILE A 245 17.30 13.13 2.84
C ILE A 245 18.73 13.38 2.30
N TRP A 246 19.16 14.63 2.19
CA TRP A 246 20.20 15.04 1.24
C TRP A 246 21.49 15.56 1.88
N SER A 247 21.67 15.47 3.21
CA SER A 247 22.91 15.90 3.88
C SER A 247 24.02 14.84 3.75
N GLY A 248 24.73 14.83 2.61
CA GLY A 248 25.91 14.00 2.40
C GLY A 248 26.93 14.67 1.46
N PRO A 249 28.24 14.46 1.65
CA PRO A 249 29.29 15.16 0.90
C PRO A 249 29.47 14.54 -0.49
N SER A 250 28.49 14.66 -1.40
CA SER A 250 28.54 14.36 -2.84
C SER A 250 27.16 14.57 -3.49
N VAL A 251 26.45 15.65 -3.14
CA VAL A 251 25.13 15.91 -3.74
C VAL A 251 25.32 16.52 -5.12
N VAL A 252 25.05 15.72 -6.16
CA VAL A 252 24.99 16.21 -7.53
C VAL A 252 23.52 16.45 -7.85
N TRP A 253 23.14 17.71 -8.02
CA TRP A 253 21.79 18.11 -8.39
C TRP A 253 21.66 18.06 -9.91
N ILE A 254 20.58 17.45 -10.41
CA ILE A 254 20.29 17.40 -11.84
C ILE A 254 18.95 18.10 -12.05
N ASN A 255 18.97 19.24 -12.75
CA ASN A 255 17.76 19.84 -13.31
C ASN A 255 17.27 18.93 -14.45
N TRP A 256 15.94 18.78 -14.59
CA TRP A 256 15.30 17.88 -15.56
C TRP A 256 16.02 17.75 -16.91
N VAL A 257 16.52 16.54 -17.19
CA VAL A 257 16.93 16.12 -18.54
C VAL A 257 16.16 14.84 -18.88
N LYS A 258 15.65 14.75 -20.12
CA LYS A 258 14.77 13.66 -20.63
C LYS A 258 15.23 12.24 -20.26
N ALA A 259 16.53 12.02 -20.08
CA ALA A 259 17.08 10.79 -19.52
C ALA A 259 18.43 11.05 -18.83
N CYS A 260 18.72 10.30 -17.75
CA CYS A 260 20.01 10.28 -17.04
C CYS A 260 20.64 8.90 -17.14
N ASN A 261 21.94 8.82 -17.43
CA ASN A 261 22.66 7.54 -17.59
C ASN A 261 23.74 7.38 -16.53
N MET A 262 23.86 6.16 -15.98
CA MET A 262 24.89 5.75 -15.03
C MET A 262 25.64 4.54 -15.59
N THR A 263 26.97 4.61 -15.62
CA THR A 263 27.82 3.46 -15.96
C THR A 263 28.01 2.57 -14.74
N LEU A 264 27.78 1.27 -14.91
CA LEU A 264 28.04 0.27 -13.89
C LEU A 264 29.54 -0.03 -13.81
N PRO A 265 30.12 -0.13 -12.59
CA PRO A 265 31.52 -0.48 -12.43
C PRO A 265 31.81 -1.91 -12.88
N HIS A 266 33.09 -2.23 -13.10
CA HIS A 266 33.51 -3.60 -13.36
C HIS A 266 33.03 -4.55 -12.25
N ASP A 267 32.54 -5.72 -12.66
CA ASP A 267 32.05 -6.77 -11.78
C ASP A 267 30.93 -6.33 -10.81
N TRP A 268 30.12 -5.34 -11.22
CA TRP A 268 29.02 -4.83 -10.41
C TRP A 268 28.04 -5.94 -9.99
N TYR A 269 27.84 -6.93 -10.86
CA TYR A 269 26.90 -8.04 -10.67
C TYR A 269 27.23 -8.86 -9.40
N ASN A 270 28.51 -8.92 -9.04
CA ASN A 270 28.98 -9.65 -7.87
C ASN A 270 29.10 -8.77 -6.62
N HIS A 271 29.33 -7.47 -6.75
CA HIS A 271 29.61 -6.58 -5.62
C HIS A 271 28.42 -5.77 -5.12
N PHE A 272 27.36 -5.59 -5.93
CA PHE A 272 26.22 -4.75 -5.56
C PHE A 272 24.91 -5.55 -5.46
N SER A 273 24.06 -5.16 -4.52
CA SER A 273 22.76 -5.78 -4.21
C SER A 273 21.60 -5.13 -4.99
N GLY A 274 21.72 -3.86 -5.33
CA GLY A 274 20.72 -3.11 -6.08
C GLY A 274 21.07 -1.64 -6.27
N ILE A 275 20.10 -0.90 -6.78
CA ILE A 275 20.18 0.54 -7.03
C ILE A 275 19.19 1.24 -6.09
N LEU A 276 19.69 2.17 -5.28
CA LEU A 276 18.88 3.06 -4.47
C LEU A 276 18.74 4.41 -5.18
N MET A 277 17.51 4.89 -5.29
CA MET A 277 17.15 6.10 -6.01
C MET A 277 16.41 7.04 -5.08
N PHE A 278 16.69 8.33 -5.22
CA PHE A 278 16.05 9.40 -4.49
C PHE A 278 15.57 10.43 -5.52
N VAL A 279 14.31 10.84 -5.40
CA VAL A 279 13.65 11.76 -6.32
C VAL A 279 12.96 12.81 -5.47
N ARG A 280 13.20 14.08 -5.75
CA ARG A 280 12.50 15.20 -5.12
C ARG A 280 11.74 15.96 -6.19
N SER A 281 10.43 16.16 -5.98
CA SER A 281 9.53 16.68 -7.00
C SER A 281 8.38 17.48 -6.42
N GLU A 282 7.88 18.44 -7.21
CA GLU A 282 6.61 19.13 -6.96
C GLU A 282 5.40 18.28 -7.38
N ASP A 283 5.57 17.32 -8.31
CA ASP A 283 4.52 16.40 -8.73
C ASP A 283 4.71 15.00 -8.12
N LEU A 284 3.66 14.50 -7.48
CA LEU A 284 3.57 13.18 -6.85
C LEU A 284 3.26 12.07 -7.86
N HIS A 285 2.75 12.42 -9.04
CA HIS A 285 2.26 11.47 -10.04
C HIS A 285 3.30 11.18 -11.14
N MET A 286 4.57 10.94 -10.75
CA MET A 286 5.68 10.79 -11.68
C MET A 286 6.15 9.36 -11.91
N GLY A 287 6.05 8.90 -13.16
CA GLY A 287 6.51 7.57 -13.57
C GLY A 287 7.99 7.61 -13.92
N ILE A 288 8.79 6.76 -13.29
CA ILE A 288 10.22 6.64 -13.54
C ILE A 288 10.45 5.35 -14.33
N ASN A 289 10.84 5.50 -15.58
CA ASN A 289 11.31 4.41 -16.41
C ASN A 289 12.79 4.19 -16.13
N ILE A 290 13.15 2.99 -15.71
CA ILE A 290 14.50 2.55 -15.45
C ILE A 290 14.82 1.53 -16.52
N SER A 291 15.87 1.76 -17.28
CA SER A 291 16.33 0.84 -18.30
C SER A 291 17.74 0.39 -18.00
N ILE A 292 17.94 -0.91 -17.86
CA ILE A 292 19.26 -1.52 -17.67
C ILE A 292 19.62 -2.15 -19.01
N LYS A 293 20.68 -1.66 -19.67
CA LYS A 293 21.04 -2.07 -21.03
C LYS A 293 22.51 -2.47 -21.15
N GLN A 294 22.79 -3.26 -22.17
CA GLN A 294 24.15 -3.48 -22.68
C GLN A 294 24.42 -2.47 -23.81
N GLY A 295 25.24 -1.45 -23.53
CA GLY A 295 25.64 -0.46 -24.53
C GLY A 295 26.98 -0.77 -25.20
N LEU A 296 27.10 -0.40 -26.48
CA LEU A 296 28.39 -0.16 -27.15
C LEU A 296 28.75 1.32 -26.97
N ASP A 297 30.04 1.61 -26.86
CA ASP A 297 30.65 2.92 -26.49
C ASP A 297 30.17 4.13 -27.33
N GLU A 298 29.49 3.92 -28.46
CA GLU A 298 29.27 4.94 -29.49
C GLU A 298 27.98 5.78 -29.37
N ASP A 299 27.00 5.39 -28.54
CA ASP A 299 25.78 6.21 -28.28
C ASP A 299 25.94 7.15 -27.06
N PHE A 300 27.15 7.26 -26.50
CA PHE A 300 27.47 8.04 -25.31
C PHE A 300 27.55 9.56 -25.60
N GLN A 301 26.44 10.17 -26.03
CA GLN A 301 26.23 11.60 -25.78
C GLN A 301 25.93 11.74 -24.28
N SER A 302 26.97 11.68 -23.46
CA SER A 302 26.90 12.14 -22.08
C SER A 302 26.46 13.60 -22.10
N GLN A 303 25.20 13.88 -21.78
CA GLN A 303 24.91 15.15 -21.14
C GLN A 303 25.46 15.01 -19.73
N ILE A 304 26.71 15.46 -19.62
CA ILE A 304 27.53 15.49 -18.42
C ILE A 304 26.72 16.15 -17.31
N TRP A 305 26.73 15.50 -16.14
CA TRP A 305 26.34 16.02 -14.83
C TRP A 305 26.57 17.54 -14.75
N GLN A 306 25.51 18.34 -14.83
CA GLN A 306 25.60 19.77 -14.50
C GLN A 306 25.16 19.93 -13.06
N GLU A 307 26.14 20.07 -12.17
CA GLU A 307 25.96 20.46 -10.77
C GLU A 307 25.21 21.80 -10.71
N SER A 308 24.16 21.90 -9.89
CA SER A 308 23.54 23.18 -9.55
C SER A 308 23.79 23.49 -8.07
N ASP A 309 24.26 24.70 -7.77
CA ASP A 309 24.52 25.15 -6.39
C ASP A 309 23.26 25.68 -5.68
N GLU A 310 22.09 25.56 -6.29
CA GLU A 310 20.87 26.17 -5.78
C GLU A 310 20.35 25.40 -4.56
N THR A 311 20.17 26.10 -3.43
CA THR A 311 19.43 25.60 -2.28
C THR A 311 17.93 25.67 -2.57
N PRO A 312 17.16 24.58 -2.42
CA PRO A 312 15.75 24.57 -2.80
C PRO A 312 14.91 25.43 -1.86
N ASP A 313 13.84 26.01 -2.40
CA ASP A 313 12.75 26.59 -1.62
C ASP A 313 12.13 25.49 -0.75
N PRO A 314 12.06 25.65 0.58
CA PRO A 314 11.54 24.63 1.49
C PRO A 314 10.02 24.37 1.35
N GLU A 315 9.28 25.18 0.60
CA GLU A 315 7.82 25.01 0.48
C GLU A 315 7.42 23.84 -0.45
N TYR A 316 6.84 22.79 0.16
CA TYR A 316 6.04 21.72 -0.47
C TYR A 316 6.74 20.83 -1.51
N GLN A 317 7.93 20.32 -1.20
CA GLN A 317 8.58 19.31 -2.05
C GLN A 317 8.45 17.90 -1.47
N GLU A 318 7.99 16.99 -2.34
CA GLU A 318 7.78 15.58 -2.03
C GLU A 318 9.03 14.80 -2.38
N THR A 319 9.40 13.85 -1.52
CA THR A 319 10.59 13.01 -1.70
C THR A 319 10.22 11.54 -1.79
N CYS A 320 10.54 10.96 -2.94
CA CYS A 320 10.37 9.54 -3.21
C CYS A 320 11.72 8.82 -3.14
N VAL A 321 11.77 7.71 -2.42
CA VAL A 321 12.90 6.80 -2.36
C VAL A 321 12.49 5.47 -2.97
N GLY A 322 13.24 5.01 -3.96
CA GLY A 322 12.97 3.75 -4.66
C GLY A 322 14.21 2.88 -4.62
N TYR A 323 14.05 1.59 -4.37
CA TYR A 323 15.16 0.66 -4.48
C TYR A 323 14.82 -0.52 -5.39
N VAL A 324 15.70 -0.74 -6.36
CA VAL A 324 15.63 -1.82 -7.34
C VAL A 324 16.66 -2.88 -6.95
N SER A 325 16.20 -3.97 -6.34
CA SER A 325 17.06 -5.10 -6.00
C SER A 325 17.46 -5.86 -7.26
N PHE A 326 18.76 -6.04 -7.47
CA PHE A 326 19.26 -6.90 -8.55
C PHE A 326 18.85 -8.35 -8.35
N SER A 327 18.65 -8.79 -7.10
CA SER A 327 18.17 -10.15 -6.83
C SER A 327 16.74 -10.38 -7.32
N SER A 328 15.85 -9.39 -7.22
CA SER A 328 14.50 -9.48 -7.82
C SER A 328 14.54 -9.60 -9.34
N LEU A 329 15.56 -9.00 -9.96
CA LEU A 329 15.77 -9.05 -11.40
C LEU A 329 16.42 -10.36 -11.86
N ARG A 330 16.96 -11.23 -10.98
CA ARG A 330 17.60 -12.50 -11.39
C ARG A 330 16.63 -13.53 -11.97
N HIS A 331 15.33 -13.34 -11.77
CA HIS A 331 14.31 -14.16 -12.43
C HIS A 331 14.04 -13.73 -13.88
N THR A 332 14.55 -12.57 -14.30
CA THR A 332 14.59 -12.18 -15.72
C THR A 332 15.54 -13.10 -16.47
N ARG A 333 15.26 -13.37 -17.75
CA ARG A 333 16.09 -14.29 -18.54
C ARG A 333 17.45 -13.69 -18.92
N CYS A 334 17.61 -12.37 -18.73
CA CYS A 334 18.59 -11.60 -19.49
C CYS A 334 19.63 -10.86 -18.62
N LEU A 335 19.39 -10.59 -17.33
CA LEU A 335 20.37 -9.85 -16.51
C LEU A 335 21.66 -10.66 -16.29
N ASN A 336 22.77 -10.13 -16.77
CA ASN A 336 24.10 -10.71 -16.56
C ASN A 336 25.17 -9.60 -16.47
N SER A 337 26.42 -9.97 -16.20
CA SER A 337 27.53 -9.02 -15.98
C SER A 337 27.90 -8.17 -17.20
N THR A 338 27.40 -8.45 -18.41
CA THR A 338 27.66 -7.66 -19.62
C THR A 338 26.88 -6.35 -19.68
N TYR A 339 25.81 -6.22 -18.89
CA TYR A 339 25.07 -4.97 -18.78
C TYR A 339 25.94 -3.94 -18.08
N ASN A 340 26.07 -2.76 -18.67
CA ASN A 340 27.04 -1.74 -18.26
C ASN A 340 26.44 -0.35 -18.09
N ILE A 341 25.18 -0.15 -18.51
CA ILE A 341 24.50 1.15 -18.44
C ILE A 341 23.14 0.99 -17.78
N ILE A 342 22.84 1.92 -16.85
CA ILE A 342 21.49 2.15 -16.34
C ILE A 342 21.05 3.52 -16.80
N SER A 343 19.92 3.59 -17.48
CA SER A 343 19.25 4.82 -17.91
C SER A 343 17.99 5.04 -17.09
N PHE A 344 17.77 6.26 -16.64
CA PHE A 344 16.56 6.70 -15.95
C PHE A 344 15.87 7.73 -16.84
N SER A 345 14.62 7.52 -17.20
CA SER A 345 13.79 8.50 -17.91
C SER A 345 12.47 8.69 -17.19
N PHE A 346 11.90 9.89 -17.29
CA PHE A 346 10.75 10.30 -16.52
C PHE A 346 9.57 10.53 -17.47
N GLY A 347 8.40 10.01 -17.11
CA GLY A 347 7.29 9.75 -18.03
C GLY A 347 6.31 10.90 -18.29
N THR A 348 6.61 12.15 -17.94
CA THR A 348 5.70 13.28 -18.16
C THR A 348 6.25 14.22 -19.25
N GLU A 349 5.45 14.44 -20.30
CA GLU A 349 5.78 15.36 -21.41
C GLU A 349 5.48 16.83 -21.08
N ASP A 350 4.71 17.12 -20.02
CA ASP A 350 4.16 18.45 -19.74
C ASP A 350 4.43 18.91 -18.29
N LEU A 351 5.66 19.26 -17.92
CA LEU A 351 5.91 20.07 -16.72
C LEU A 351 7.14 20.97 -16.91
N TYR A 352 6.88 22.23 -17.29
CA TYR A 352 7.86 23.31 -17.22
C TYR A 352 8.09 23.69 -15.74
N GLY A 353 8.91 22.91 -15.02
CA GLY A 353 9.28 23.21 -13.64
C GLY A 353 10.77 22.98 -13.41
N ASN A 354 11.50 24.03 -13.02
CA ASN A 354 12.95 24.02 -12.78
C ASN A 354 13.39 23.33 -11.46
N GLY A 355 12.48 22.64 -10.75
CA GLY A 355 12.68 22.30 -9.33
C GLY A 355 13.03 20.85 -8.96
N ASN A 356 12.89 19.87 -9.86
CA ASN A 356 13.01 18.46 -9.46
C ASN A 356 14.46 17.97 -9.47
N ARG A 357 14.79 17.11 -8.51
CA ARG A 357 16.15 16.62 -8.25
C ARG A 357 16.16 15.10 -8.18
N PHE A 358 17.19 14.47 -8.73
CA PHE A 358 17.32 13.02 -8.78
C PHE A 358 18.72 12.57 -8.39
N ARG A 359 18.81 11.45 -7.67
CA ARG A 359 20.06 10.77 -7.33
C ARG A 359 19.87 9.26 -7.40
N ALA A 360 20.87 8.56 -7.90
CA ALA A 360 20.95 7.11 -7.83
C ALA A 360 22.31 6.68 -7.26
N VAL A 361 22.32 5.63 -6.44
CA VAL A 361 23.51 5.07 -5.80
C VAL A 361 23.43 3.54 -5.86
N LEU A 362 24.56 2.89 -6.12
CA LEU A 362 24.67 1.43 -6.04
C LEU A 362 24.91 1.01 -4.59
N ILE A 363 24.15 0.01 -4.11
CA ILE A 363 24.27 -0.50 -2.75
C ILE A 363 25.17 -1.74 -2.75
N PRO A 364 26.31 -1.76 -2.02
CA PRO A 364 27.17 -2.94 -1.92
C PRO A 364 26.46 -4.15 -1.30
N LYS A 365 26.89 -5.37 -1.64
CA LYS A 365 26.36 -6.61 -1.04
C LYS A 365 26.79 -6.85 0.40
N ASP A 366 27.93 -6.29 0.81
CA ASP A 366 28.56 -6.57 2.11
C ASP A 366 27.92 -5.84 3.31
N TYR A 367 26.70 -5.33 3.17
CA TYR A 367 25.90 -4.85 4.30
C TYR A 367 25.02 -5.99 4.82
N ASP A 368 25.60 -6.89 5.63
CA ASP A 368 24.85 -7.94 6.35
C ASP A 368 25.51 -8.32 7.69
N PRO A 369 24.92 -7.96 8.87
CA PRO A 369 25.36 -8.48 10.16
C PRO A 369 24.66 -9.79 10.60
N MET A 370 23.68 -10.33 9.87
CA MET A 370 22.95 -11.53 10.31
C MET A 370 22.69 -12.53 9.19
N GLN A 371 23.46 -13.61 9.21
CA GLN A 371 23.06 -14.88 8.61
C GLN A 371 21.69 -15.29 9.19
N THR A 372 20.63 -15.20 8.41
CA THR A 372 19.36 -15.86 8.76
C THR A 372 18.86 -16.79 7.67
N THR A 373 18.46 -17.95 8.16
CA THR A 373 17.92 -19.15 7.52
C THR A 373 16.84 -18.86 6.48
N LYS A 374 16.91 -19.60 5.36
CA LYS A 374 15.80 -19.78 4.41
C LYS A 374 14.57 -20.29 5.16
N VAL A 375 13.61 -19.40 5.42
CA VAL A 375 12.24 -19.80 5.72
C VAL A 375 11.49 -19.87 4.39
N THR A 376 11.17 -21.09 3.98
CA THR A 376 10.24 -21.38 2.89
C THR A 376 8.83 -21.13 3.39
N THR A 377 8.34 -19.91 3.22
CA THR A 377 6.89 -19.65 3.16
C THR A 377 6.56 -19.49 1.68
N ASP A 378 5.44 -20.02 1.19
CA ASP A 378 5.06 -19.85 -0.22
C ASP A 378 4.77 -18.37 -0.53
N TRP A 379 5.68 -17.72 -1.25
CA TRP A 379 5.70 -16.26 -1.52
C TRP A 379 4.96 -15.84 -2.81
N LEU A 380 4.21 -16.76 -3.43
CA LEU A 380 3.58 -16.56 -4.75
C LEU A 380 2.29 -15.71 -4.70
N ASP A 381 1.65 -15.57 -3.55
CA ASP A 381 0.42 -14.75 -3.38
C ASP A 381 0.73 -13.26 -3.07
N PHE A 382 1.91 -12.77 -3.50
CA PHE A 382 2.50 -11.53 -2.98
C PHE A 382 2.97 -10.59 -4.09
N TRP A 383 2.01 -10.08 -4.84
CA TRP A 383 2.15 -8.88 -5.67
C TRP A 383 0.84 -8.10 -5.55
N ASP A 384 0.82 -6.84 -6.00
CA ASP A 384 -0.43 -6.18 -6.39
C ASP A 384 -1.18 -7.13 -7.36
N GLU A 385 -1.98 -8.08 -6.84
CA GLU A 385 -2.96 -8.85 -7.61
C GLU A 385 -4.21 -8.00 -7.88
N GLU A 386 -4.21 -6.74 -7.45
CA GLU A 386 -5.05 -5.73 -8.07
C GLU A 386 -4.47 -5.36 -9.45
N ASP A 387 -5.38 -5.04 -10.37
CA ASP A 387 -5.18 -4.51 -11.72
C ASP A 387 -3.73 -4.06 -12.05
N ASP A 388 -3.16 -4.55 -13.16
CA ASP A 388 -1.82 -4.20 -13.67
C ASP A 388 -1.57 -2.67 -13.76
N SER A 389 -2.63 -1.87 -13.77
CA SER A 389 -2.59 -0.41 -13.67
C SER A 389 -2.04 0.11 -12.32
N LYS A 390 -2.17 -0.68 -11.25
CA LYS A 390 -1.81 -0.33 -9.86
C LYS A 390 -0.46 -0.88 -9.38
N LYS A 391 0.33 -1.54 -10.22
CA LYS A 391 1.66 -1.99 -9.79
C LYS A 391 2.60 -0.82 -9.50
N THR A 392 3.16 -0.80 -8.29
CA THR A 392 4.16 0.20 -7.87
C THR A 392 5.46 0.06 -8.69
N PHE A 393 5.90 -1.18 -8.94
CA PHE A 393 6.98 -1.46 -9.88
C PHE A 393 6.51 -2.47 -10.91
N ARG A 394 6.79 -2.21 -12.20
CA ARG A 394 6.40 -3.07 -13.31
C ARG A 394 7.56 -3.26 -14.27
N ILE A 395 8.01 -4.50 -14.44
CA ILE A 395 8.90 -4.86 -15.55
C ILE A 395 8.06 -4.85 -16.83
N ARG A 396 8.35 -3.92 -17.75
CA ARG A 396 7.62 -3.74 -19.02
C ARG A 396 8.18 -4.63 -20.12
N HIS A 397 9.51 -4.67 -20.22
CA HIS A 397 10.23 -5.42 -21.24
C HIS A 397 11.45 -6.11 -20.63
N ASP A 398 11.67 -7.36 -21.04
CA ASP A 398 12.84 -8.18 -20.71
C ASP A 398 13.33 -8.79 -22.02
N LEU A 399 14.20 -8.07 -22.73
CA LEU A 399 14.86 -8.51 -23.96
C LEU A 399 16.32 -8.82 -23.65
N ASN A 400 16.98 -9.63 -24.48
CA ASN A 400 18.37 -10.06 -24.27
C ASN A 400 19.38 -8.91 -24.03
N SER A 401 19.09 -7.70 -24.51
CA SER A 401 19.97 -6.53 -24.42
C SER A 401 19.44 -5.39 -23.52
N SER A 402 18.22 -5.50 -22.98
CA SER A 402 17.62 -4.44 -22.17
C SER A 402 16.50 -4.92 -21.25
N ILE A 403 16.51 -4.46 -20.01
CA ILE A 403 15.42 -4.60 -19.05
C ILE A 403 14.80 -3.23 -18.82
N GLU A 404 13.48 -3.13 -18.91
CA GLU A 404 12.74 -1.90 -18.64
C GLU A 404 11.80 -2.06 -17.46
N ILE A 405 11.92 -1.18 -16.48
CA ILE A 405 11.16 -1.16 -15.24
C ILE A 405 10.46 0.19 -15.15
N LEU A 406 9.15 0.20 -14.92
CA LEU A 406 8.40 1.38 -14.53
C LEU A 406 8.24 1.38 -13.01
N TRP A 407 8.73 2.41 -12.35
CA TRP A 407 8.40 2.73 -10.97
C TRP A 407 7.34 3.84 -10.96
N ARG A 408 6.18 3.58 -10.35
CA ARG A 408 5.14 4.56 -10.08
C ARG A 408 5.25 5.01 -8.63
N THR A 409 5.51 6.29 -8.41
CA THR A 409 5.57 6.90 -7.07
C THR A 409 4.18 7.08 -6.43
N TRP A 410 3.11 6.89 -7.21
CA TRP A 410 1.71 7.02 -6.82
C TRP A 410 0.96 5.76 -7.23
N VAL A 411 0.54 4.98 -6.23
CA VAL A 411 -0.50 3.96 -6.37
C VAL A 411 -1.19 3.80 -5.03
#